data_AF-A0A964W063-F1
#
_entry.id   AF-A0A964W063-F1
#
_cell.length_a   1.000
_cell.length_b   1.000
_cell.length_c   1.000
_cell.angle_alpha   90.00
_cell.angle_beta   90.00
_cell.angle_gamma   90.00
#
_symmetry.space_group_name_H-M   'P 1'
#
loop_
_entity.id
_entity.type
_entity.pdbx_description
1 polymer ?
#
loop_
_entity_poly.entity_id
_entity_poly.type
_entity_poly.pdbx_seq_one_letter_code
_entity_poly.pdbx_strand_id
1 'polypeptide(L)'
;MGLPKSVTKIKKGNVEFVSNVDRVNYTLNELTRAALRDVGKFICNKFRNKYYGIFKRKKGKVGRYTQYWVRKKECDLQVGLKPFAFYGGFQELGSSKTKKLGLLQKTVEENIDQIRLIQGKYLSAIEDENRAVGLIDEKEYEGGTDG
;
A
#
# COMPACT_ATOMS: atom_id res chain seq x y z
N MET A 1 -36.00 -23.27 19.11
CA MET A 1 -34.64 -23.84 19.29
C MET A 1 -33.70 -23.10 18.34
N GLY A 2 -32.77 -22.31 18.86
CA GLY A 2 -31.73 -21.68 18.03
C GLY A 2 -30.66 -22.71 17.72
N LEU A 3 -30.47 -23.02 16.44
CA LEU A 3 -29.40 -23.90 15.98
C LEU A 3 -28.05 -23.37 16.53
N PRO A 4 -27.21 -24.23 17.15
CA PRO A 4 -25.88 -23.81 17.57
C PRO A 4 -25.12 -23.37 16.32
N LYS A 5 -24.49 -22.19 16.36
CA LYS A 5 -23.55 -21.78 15.30
C LYS A 5 -22.53 -22.90 15.20
N SER A 6 -22.53 -23.65 14.09
CA SER A 6 -21.45 -24.57 13.77
C SER A 6 -20.22 -23.70 13.52
N VAL A 7 -19.51 -23.38 14.61
CA VAL A 7 -18.23 -22.69 14.59
C VAL A 7 -17.22 -23.71 14.12
N THR A 8 -17.24 -24.01 12.83
CA THR A 8 -16.25 -24.85 12.19
C THR A 8 -14.98 -24.02 12.17
N LYS A 9 -14.07 -24.29 13.10
CA LYS A 9 -12.78 -23.61 13.15
C LYS A 9 -11.99 -23.98 11.89
N ILE A 10 -11.85 -23.06 10.94
CA ILE A 10 -11.02 -23.27 9.75
C ILE A 10 -9.64 -22.72 10.07
N LYS A 11 -8.61 -23.57 10.00
CA LYS A 11 -7.23 -23.18 10.30
C LYS A 11 -6.47 -22.92 8.99
N LYS A 12 -5.91 -21.73 8.82
CA LYS A 12 -4.98 -21.40 7.73
C LYS A 12 -3.75 -20.73 8.32
N GLY A 13 -2.63 -21.46 8.34
CA GLY A 13 -1.42 -21.03 9.04
C GLY A 13 -1.67 -20.79 10.54
N ASN A 14 -1.35 -19.58 11.01
CA ASN A 14 -1.56 -19.13 12.40
C ASN A 14 -2.93 -18.51 12.69
N VAL A 15 -3.85 -18.45 11.70
CA VAL A 15 -5.17 -17.80 11.86
C VAL A 15 -6.27 -18.86 11.97
N GLU A 16 -7.06 -18.80 13.05
CA GLU A 16 -8.26 -19.62 13.25
C GLU A 16 -9.51 -18.79 12.91
N PHE A 17 -10.29 -19.25 11.94
CA PHE A 17 -11.57 -18.64 11.57
C PHE A 17 -12.72 -19.31 12.29
N VAL A 18 -13.58 -18.52 12.93
CA VAL A 18 -14.79 -18.99 13.65
C VAL A 18 -15.93 -19.28 12.66
N SER A 19 -16.00 -18.55 11.54
CA SER A 19 -17.04 -18.71 10.53
C SER A 19 -16.54 -18.41 9.10
N ASN A 20 -17.33 -18.81 8.10
CA ASN A 20 -17.06 -18.47 6.70
C ASN A 20 -17.11 -16.94 6.46
N VAL A 21 -17.96 -16.22 7.20
CA VAL A 21 -18.03 -14.75 7.11
C VAL A 21 -16.74 -14.11 7.60
N ASP A 22 -16.18 -14.62 8.71
CA ASP A 22 -14.91 -14.14 9.25
C ASP A 22 -13.76 -14.39 8.29
N ARG A 23 -13.79 -15.55 7.61
CA ARG A 23 -12.81 -15.88 6.57
C ARG A 23 -12.86 -14.91 5.39
N VAL A 24 -14.05 -14.63 4.85
CA VAL A 24 -14.21 -13.68 3.72
C VAL A 24 -13.78 -12.28 4.12
N ASN A 25 -14.21 -11.80 5.28
CA ASN A 25 -13.81 -10.48 5.78
C ASN A 25 -12.30 -10.38 5.97
N TYR A 26 -11.66 -11.44 6.48
CA TYR A 26 -10.22 -11.50 6.58
C TYR A 26 -9.54 -11.45 5.22
N THR A 27 -9.98 -12.25 4.24
CA THR A 27 -9.34 -12.24 2.92
C THR A 27 -9.53 -10.88 2.22
N LEU A 28 -10.72 -10.29 2.27
CA LEU A 28 -10.98 -8.97 1.70
C LEU A 28 -10.06 -7.91 2.29
N ASN A 29 -9.86 -7.94 3.61
CA ASN A 29 -8.94 -7.02 4.28
C ASN A 29 -7.49 -7.23 3.83
N GLU A 30 -7.01 -8.48 3.76
CA GLU A 30 -5.63 -8.74 3.34
C GLU A 30 -5.39 -8.44 1.85
N LEU A 31 -6.34 -8.71 0.96
CA LEU A 31 -6.26 -8.34 -0.45
C LEU A 31 -6.29 -6.83 -0.64
N THR A 32 -7.14 -6.12 0.09
CA THR A 32 -7.16 -4.65 0.10
C THR A 32 -5.81 -4.11 0.56
N ARG A 33 -5.24 -4.67 1.64
CA ARG A 33 -3.92 -4.26 2.13
C ARG A 33 -2.81 -4.56 1.12
N ALA A 34 -2.84 -5.70 0.44
CA ALA A 34 -1.89 -6.04 -0.61
C ALA A 34 -1.97 -5.06 -1.79
N ALA A 35 -3.17 -4.76 -2.27
CA ALA A 35 -3.39 -3.75 -3.30
C ALA A 35 -2.84 -2.38 -2.90
N LEU A 36 -3.10 -1.94 -1.67
CA LEU A 36 -2.59 -0.66 -1.15
C LEU A 36 -1.06 -0.65 -1.01
N ARG A 37 -0.43 -1.77 -0.67
CA ARG A 37 1.05 -1.87 -0.62
C ARG A 37 1.66 -1.69 -2.00
N ASP A 38 1.09 -2.33 -3.02
CA ASP A 38 1.56 -2.19 -4.40
C ASP A 38 1.40 -0.76 -4.92
N VAL A 39 0.26 -0.14 -4.64
CA VAL A 39 0.02 1.28 -4.93
C VAL A 39 1.06 2.16 -4.22
N GLY A 40 1.29 1.93 -2.93
CA GLY A 40 2.28 2.67 -2.13
C GLY A 40 3.70 2.56 -2.71
N LYS A 41 4.13 1.34 -3.08
CA LYS A 41 5.42 1.07 -3.72
C LYS A 41 5.54 1.79 -5.07
N PHE A 42 4.50 1.71 -5.89
CA PHE A 42 4.45 2.37 -7.19
C PHE A 42 4.55 3.91 -7.07
N ILE A 43 3.75 4.52 -6.20
CA ILE A 43 3.74 5.98 -6.00
C ILE A 43 5.08 6.46 -5.44
N CYS A 44 5.66 5.76 -4.46
CA CYS A 44 6.98 6.13 -3.92
C CYS A 44 8.06 6.12 -5.00
N ASN A 45 8.06 5.13 -5.89
CA ASN A 45 9.01 5.04 -7.00
C ASN A 45 8.81 6.21 -8.00
N LYS A 46 7.57 6.46 -8.42
CA LYS A 46 7.25 7.56 -9.35
C LYS A 46 7.60 8.92 -8.76
N PHE A 47 7.25 9.16 -7.51
CA PHE A 47 7.60 10.40 -6.79
C PHE A 47 9.11 10.59 -6.75
N ARG A 48 9.87 9.55 -6.37
CA ARG A 48 11.34 9.61 -6.30
C ARG A 48 11.95 9.98 -7.65
N ASN A 49 11.48 9.37 -8.73
CA ASN A 49 11.99 9.64 -10.08
C ASN A 49 11.65 11.08 -10.53
N LYS A 50 10.43 11.54 -10.26
CA LYS A 50 10.00 12.92 -10.57
C LYS A 50 10.82 13.95 -9.80
N TYR A 51 10.95 13.75 -8.49
CA TYR A 51 11.73 14.60 -7.61
C TYR A 51 13.18 14.73 -8.10
N TYR A 52 13.84 13.60 -8.36
CA TYR A 52 15.23 13.60 -8.80
C TYR A 52 15.44 14.11 -10.22
N GLY A 53 14.45 13.94 -11.11
CA GLY A 53 14.44 14.57 -12.42
C GLY A 53 14.43 16.10 -12.34
N ILE A 54 13.56 16.68 -11.50
CA ILE A 54 13.43 18.13 -11.34
C ILE A 54 14.71 18.75 -10.76
N PHE A 55 15.26 18.14 -9.71
CA PHE A 55 16.46 18.66 -9.05
C PHE A 55 17.77 18.19 -9.71
N LYS A 56 17.71 17.46 -10.83
CA LYS A 56 18.85 16.89 -11.56
C LYS A 56 19.81 16.12 -10.65
N ARG A 57 19.26 15.29 -9.76
CA ARG A 57 20.01 14.45 -8.82
C ARG A 57 19.81 12.98 -9.15
N LYS A 58 20.75 12.12 -8.74
CA LYS A 58 20.62 10.65 -8.90
C LYS A 58 20.17 9.96 -7.60
N LYS A 59 20.56 10.49 -6.45
CA LYS A 59 20.27 9.95 -5.12
C LYS A 59 20.23 11.05 -4.06
N GLY A 60 19.73 10.73 -2.88
CA GLY A 60 19.60 11.69 -1.77
C GLY A 60 18.67 11.22 -0.66
N LYS A 61 18.54 12.07 0.37
CA LYS A 61 17.72 11.80 1.54
C LYS A 61 16.23 11.66 1.20
N VAL A 62 15.69 12.50 0.30
CA VAL A 62 14.26 12.48 -0.04
C VAL A 62 13.81 11.11 -0.53
N GLY A 63 14.50 10.53 -1.51
CA GLY A 63 14.16 9.19 -1.99
C GLY A 63 14.34 8.07 -0.95
N ARG A 64 15.29 8.20 -0.02
CA ARG A 64 15.50 7.23 1.07
C ARG A 64 14.40 7.29 2.14
N TYR A 65 13.90 8.49 2.40
CA TYR A 65 12.91 8.75 3.44
C TYR A 65 11.47 8.89 2.91
N THR A 66 11.27 8.74 1.60
CA THR A 66 9.93 8.56 1.03
C THR A 66 9.45 7.17 1.41
N GLN A 67 8.33 7.09 2.13
CA GLN A 67 7.78 5.83 2.60
C GLN A 67 6.27 5.83 2.47
N TYR A 68 5.72 4.63 2.56
CA TYR A 68 4.29 4.37 2.57
C TYR A 68 3.92 3.51 3.78
N TRP A 69 2.71 3.70 4.28
CA TRP A 69 2.16 2.99 5.43
C TRP A 69 0.75 2.54 5.09
N VAL A 70 0.53 1.23 5.07
CA VAL A 70 -0.81 0.65 4.93
C VAL A 70 -1.32 0.31 6.32
N ARG A 71 -2.30 1.06 6.82
CA ARG A 71 -2.77 0.90 8.20
C ARG A 71 -3.71 -0.28 8.29
N LYS A 72 -3.43 -1.21 9.21
CA LYS A 72 -4.18 -2.47 9.34
C LYS A 72 -5.63 -2.27 9.81
N LYS A 73 -5.87 -1.32 10.71
CA LYS A 73 -7.19 -1.10 11.32
C LYS A 73 -8.10 -0.30 10.41
N GLU A 74 -7.59 0.80 9.85
CA GLU A 74 -8.35 1.72 9.01
C GLU A 74 -8.38 1.28 7.53
N CYS A 75 -7.52 0.32 7.14
CA CYS A 75 -7.40 -0.22 5.79
C CYS A 75 -7.18 0.87 4.72
N ASP A 76 -6.30 1.83 5.01
CA ASP A 76 -5.97 2.92 4.11
C ASP A 76 -4.45 3.05 3.91
N LEU A 77 -4.09 3.86 2.92
CA LEU A 77 -2.72 4.11 2.52
C LEU A 77 -2.33 5.55 2.86
N GLN A 78 -1.27 5.71 3.63
CA GLN A 78 -0.55 6.97 3.76
C GLN A 78 0.75 6.91 3.00
N VAL A 79 1.10 7.98 2.28
CA VAL A 79 2.39 8.13 1.62
C VAL A 79 2.97 9.48 2.01
N GLY A 80 4.27 9.51 2.31
CA GLY A 80 4.90 10.75 2.73
C GLY A 80 6.39 10.63 2.95
N LEU A 81 6.93 11.68 3.57
CA LEU A 81 8.35 11.83 3.84
C LEU A 81 8.59 11.74 5.35
N LYS A 82 9.51 10.85 5.75
CA LYS A 82 10.00 10.81 7.13
C LYS A 82 10.76 12.10 7.50
N PRO A 83 10.82 12.47 8.79
CA PRO A 83 11.39 13.75 9.26
C PRO A 83 12.80 14.09 8.72
N PHE A 84 13.65 13.09 8.49
CA PHE A 84 15.01 13.28 7.97
C PHE A 84 15.08 13.73 6.49
N ALA A 85 13.95 13.80 5.78
CA ALA A 85 13.81 14.46 4.49
C ALA A 85 13.10 15.82 4.61
N PHE A 86 13.41 16.57 5.67
CA PHE A 86 12.87 17.90 6.00
C PHE A 86 12.64 18.80 4.77
N TYR A 87 13.68 19.02 3.94
CA TYR A 87 13.56 19.84 2.73
C TYR A 87 12.59 19.30 1.67
N GLY A 88 12.40 17.99 1.59
CA GLY A 88 11.40 17.39 0.70
C GLY A 88 9.98 17.77 1.12
N GLY A 89 9.71 17.85 2.44
CA GLY A 89 8.43 18.33 2.97
C GLY A 89 8.15 19.78 2.61
N PHE A 90 9.15 20.67 2.72
CA PHE A 90 8.99 22.07 2.32
C PHE A 90 8.83 22.25 0.81
N GLN A 91 9.42 21.37 0.01
CA GLN A 91 9.21 21.40 -1.44
C GLN A 91 7.81 20.91 -1.80
N GLU A 92 7.27 19.96 -1.03
CA GLU A 92 5.90 19.46 -1.21
C GLU A 92 4.85 20.50 -0.85
N LEU A 93 4.98 21.15 0.31
CA LEU A 93 3.98 22.06 0.87
C LEU A 93 4.24 23.55 0.58
N GLY A 94 5.48 23.90 0.23
CA GLY A 94 5.95 25.27 0.18
C GLY A 94 6.46 25.78 1.54
N SER A 95 7.06 26.96 1.51
CA SER A 95 7.47 27.73 2.68
C SER A 95 7.30 29.21 2.40
N SER A 96 7.59 30.09 3.37
CA SER A 96 7.60 31.54 3.14
C SER A 96 8.55 31.97 2.01
N LYS A 97 9.61 31.19 1.73
CA LYS A 97 10.63 31.50 0.71
C LYS A 97 10.54 30.64 -0.54
N THR A 98 9.72 29.58 -0.53
CA THR A 98 9.67 28.60 -1.63
C THR A 98 8.24 28.24 -1.99
N LYS A 99 7.91 28.33 -3.28
CA LYS A 99 6.58 27.94 -3.78
C LYS A 99 6.34 26.43 -3.59
N LYS A 100 5.09 26.07 -3.29
CA LYS A 100 4.61 24.69 -3.27
C LYS A 100 4.84 24.01 -4.62
N LEU A 101 5.61 22.92 -4.66
CA LEU A 101 5.74 22.09 -5.87
C LEU A 101 4.66 21.02 -5.95
N GLY A 102 4.22 20.49 -4.80
CA GLY A 102 3.15 19.47 -4.71
C GLY A 102 3.48 18.21 -5.51
N LEU A 103 4.72 17.73 -5.44
CA LEU A 103 5.22 16.66 -6.30
C LEU A 103 4.54 15.33 -6.00
N LEU A 104 4.35 15.00 -4.72
CA LEU A 104 3.67 13.79 -4.29
C LEU A 104 2.20 13.83 -4.69
N GLN A 105 1.53 14.95 -4.41
CA GLN A 105 0.13 15.15 -4.81
C GLN A 105 -0.05 14.99 -6.33
N LYS A 106 0.76 15.70 -7.13
CA LYS A 106 0.71 15.60 -8.60
C LYS A 106 1.03 14.20 -9.10
N THR A 107 1.98 13.50 -8.46
CA THR A 107 2.30 12.11 -8.84
C THR A 107 1.10 11.19 -8.64
N VAL A 108 0.31 11.37 -7.59
CA VAL A 108 -0.93 10.60 -7.40
C VAL A 108 -1.94 10.96 -8.48
N GLU A 109 -2.22 12.25 -8.67
CA GLU A 109 -3.20 12.74 -9.67
C GLU A 109 -2.88 12.27 -11.09
N GLU A 110 -1.61 12.35 -11.50
CA GLU A 110 -1.14 11.92 -12.84
C GLU A 110 -1.20 10.41 -13.05
N ASN A 111 -1.33 9.60 -12.00
CA ASN A 111 -1.27 8.14 -12.09
C ASN A 111 -2.54 7.45 -11.58
N ILE A 112 -3.67 8.17 -11.47
CA ILE A 112 -4.96 7.60 -11.01
C ILE A 112 -5.35 6.34 -11.80
N ASP A 113 -5.18 6.35 -13.12
CA ASP A 113 -5.54 5.19 -13.94
C ASP A 113 -4.64 3.98 -13.67
N GLN A 114 -3.34 4.21 -13.45
CA GLN A 114 -2.44 3.13 -13.07
C GLN A 114 -2.76 2.59 -11.68
N ILE A 115 -3.17 3.44 -10.73
CA ILE A 115 -3.64 3.02 -9.41
C ILE A 115 -4.87 2.12 -9.56
N ARG A 116 -5.84 2.50 -10.39
CA ARG A 116 -7.03 1.69 -10.70
C ARG A 116 -6.65 0.35 -11.30
N LEU A 117 -5.70 0.31 -12.23
CA LEU A 117 -5.22 -0.95 -12.82
C LEU A 117 -4.55 -1.86 -11.79
N ILE A 118 -3.74 -1.32 -10.87
CA ILE A 118 -3.12 -2.09 -9.79
C ILE A 118 -4.20 -2.66 -8.88
N GLN A 119 -5.15 -1.84 -8.42
CA GLN A 119 -6.25 -2.27 -7.55
C GLN A 119 -7.17 -3.28 -8.25
N GLY A 120 -7.43 -3.08 -9.55
CA GLY A 120 -8.27 -3.94 -10.37
C GLY A 120 -7.77 -5.38 -10.44
N LYS A 121 -6.44 -5.61 -10.42
CA LYS A 121 -5.86 -6.96 -10.37
C LYS A 121 -6.26 -7.75 -9.13
N TYR A 122 -6.42 -7.06 -8.00
CA TYR A 122 -6.84 -7.68 -6.75
C TYR A 122 -8.35 -7.91 -6.71
N LEU A 123 -9.14 -7.04 -7.32
CA LEU A 123 -10.58 -7.25 -7.54
C LEU A 123 -10.84 -8.45 -8.45
N SER A 124 -10.13 -8.56 -9.57
CA SER A 124 -10.20 -9.75 -10.42
C SER A 124 -9.71 -11.01 -9.69
N ALA A 125 -8.74 -10.88 -8.79
CA ALA A 125 -8.29 -11.98 -7.93
C ALA A 125 -9.30 -12.35 -6.83
N ILE A 126 -10.24 -11.47 -6.46
CA ILE A 126 -11.39 -11.79 -5.60
C ILE A 126 -12.41 -12.60 -6.39
N GLU A 127 -12.69 -12.21 -7.64
CA GLU A 127 -13.50 -13.03 -8.55
C GLU A 127 -12.86 -14.41 -8.78
N ASP A 128 -11.54 -14.42 -8.94
CA ASP A 128 -10.70 -15.61 -8.98
C ASP A 128 -10.37 -16.16 -7.58
N GLU A 129 -10.88 -15.68 -6.44
CA GLU A 129 -10.54 -16.26 -5.11
C GLU A 129 -11.14 -17.67 -4.97
N ASN A 130 -12.18 -17.98 -5.74
CA ASN A 130 -12.61 -19.35 -6.02
C ASN A 130 -11.50 -20.22 -6.67
N ARG A 131 -10.50 -19.63 -7.33
CA ARG A 131 -9.31 -20.23 -7.98
C ARG A 131 -7.99 -20.01 -7.21
N ALA A 132 -7.79 -18.87 -6.55
CA ALA A 132 -6.50 -18.40 -6.01
C ALA A 132 -6.15 -18.95 -4.61
N VAL A 133 -7.09 -19.62 -3.92
CA VAL A 133 -6.83 -20.34 -2.65
C VAL A 133 -5.64 -21.31 -2.75
N GLY A 134 -5.29 -21.79 -3.95
CA GLY A 134 -4.16 -22.67 -4.20
C GLY A 134 -2.78 -22.02 -4.38
N LEU A 135 -2.64 -20.68 -4.40
CA LEU A 135 -1.40 -19.99 -4.80
C LEU A 135 -0.72 -19.14 -3.70
N ILE A 136 -1.21 -19.17 -2.46
CA ILE A 136 -0.76 -18.25 -1.39
C ILE A 136 0.46 -18.81 -0.64
N ASP A 137 1.58 -18.08 -0.67
CA ASP A 137 2.75 -18.22 0.23
C ASP A 137 2.70 -17.13 1.32
N GLU A 138 2.85 -17.52 2.59
CA GLU A 138 2.49 -16.74 3.79
C GLU A 138 3.67 -16.02 4.46
N LYS A 139 4.69 -15.58 3.69
CA LYS A 139 5.84 -14.87 4.28
C LYS A 139 5.57 -13.37 4.43
N GLU A 140 5.72 -12.86 5.66
CA GLU A 140 5.67 -11.43 5.96
C GLU A 140 6.79 -10.69 5.22
N TYR A 141 6.41 -9.76 4.34
CA TYR A 141 7.35 -8.89 3.65
C TYR A 141 7.70 -7.69 4.55
N GLU A 142 8.81 -7.79 5.27
CA GLU A 142 9.47 -6.62 5.84
C GLU A 142 10.23 -5.88 4.72
N GLY A 143 9.90 -4.60 4.55
CA GLY A 143 10.46 -3.76 3.48
C GLY A 143 11.96 -3.51 3.65
N GLY A 144 12.79 -4.36 3.05
CA GLY A 144 14.23 -4.14 2.89
C GLY A 144 14.53 -3.30 1.65
N THR A 145 15.07 -2.11 1.85
CA THR A 145 15.84 -1.40 0.80
C THR A 145 17.32 -1.47 1.16
N ASP A 146 17.93 -2.63 0.94
CA ASP A 146 19.38 -2.79 0.96
C ASP A 146 19.86 -3.15 -0.45
N GLY A 147 20.71 -2.28 -1.02
CA GLY A 147 21.34 -2.39 -2.34
C GLY A 147 21.11 -1.20 -3.26
#